data_AF-A0A7S0M3X6-F1
#
_entry.id   AF-A0A7S0M3X6-F1
#
_cell.length_a   1.000
_cell.length_b   1.000
_cell.length_c   1.000
_cell.angle_alpha   90.00
_cell.angle_beta   90.00
_cell.angle_gamma   90.00
#
_symmetry.space_group_name_H-M   'P 1'
#
loop_
_entity.id
_entity.type
_entity.pdbx_description
1 polymer ?
#
loop_
_entity_poly.entity_id
_entity_poly.type
_entity_poly.pdbx_seq_one_letter_code
_entity_poly.pdbx_strand_id
1 'polypeptide(L)'
;AEKDDTEMEDTNPNAEAEGDDSDSSDSEEDSGSEKDADEEQEDVSLLEARIKTTGGRDYDAFVQLLRIFRDKSQMMELEKIREEFSASYPLAEELWLEWLSDEARVALSDKDLDRLTALHERSLA
;
A
#
# COMPACT_ATOMS: atom_id res chain seq x y z
N ALA A 1 -76.98 -11.47 10.63
CA ALA A 1 -76.38 -11.96 11.88
C ALA A 1 -74.94 -11.46 11.86
N GLU A 2 -74.67 -10.34 12.51
CA GLU A 2 -74.35 -10.20 13.96
C GLU A 2 -72.84 -9.93 14.00
N LYS A 3 -72.43 -8.65 13.89
CA LYS A 3 -72.08 -7.73 14.99
C LYS A 3 -70.97 -8.29 15.87
N ASP A 4 -69.80 -7.66 15.84
CA ASP A 4 -69.16 -7.26 17.09
C ASP A 4 -68.30 -6.00 16.87
N ASP A 5 -68.78 -4.93 17.48
CA ASP A 5 -68.13 -3.66 17.77
C ASP A 5 -67.19 -3.88 18.96
N THR A 6 -65.94 -3.43 18.90
CA THR A 6 -65.26 -2.92 20.11
C THR A 6 -64.18 -1.93 19.68
N GLU A 7 -64.59 -0.67 19.65
CA GLU A 7 -63.76 0.51 19.82
C GLU A 7 -63.47 0.63 21.34
N MET A 8 -62.21 0.75 21.76
CA MET A 8 -61.83 1.45 23.00
C MET A 8 -60.40 2.01 22.90
N GLU A 9 -60.33 3.32 23.16
CA GLU A 9 -59.16 4.16 23.38
C GLU A 9 -58.28 3.68 24.55
N ASP A 10 -57.01 4.08 24.56
CA ASP A 10 -56.47 5.11 25.48
C ASP A 10 -54.98 4.88 25.82
N THR A 11 -54.18 5.85 25.39
CA THR A 11 -52.97 6.45 25.99
C THR A 11 -52.24 5.71 27.12
N ASN A 12 -50.95 5.38 26.89
CA ASN A 12 -49.92 5.47 27.93
C ASN A 12 -48.49 5.57 27.36
N PRO A 13 -47.89 6.76 27.23
CA PRO A 13 -46.44 6.91 27.14
C PRO A 13 -45.92 7.28 28.53
N ASN A 14 -45.47 6.29 29.31
CA ASN A 14 -44.85 6.55 30.61
C ASN A 14 -43.58 5.74 30.82
N ALA A 15 -42.62 6.42 31.47
CA ALA A 15 -41.41 5.94 32.14
C ALA A 15 -40.28 5.48 31.20
N GLU A 16 -39.35 6.35 30.86
CA GLU A 16 -38.16 6.72 31.67
C GLU A 16 -37.29 5.50 31.98
N ALA A 17 -36.15 5.42 31.27
CA ALA A 17 -35.02 4.60 31.67
C ALA A 17 -33.72 5.33 31.27
N GLU A 18 -33.17 6.01 32.27
CA GLU A 18 -31.76 6.01 32.68
C GLU A 18 -30.66 6.29 31.65
N GLY A 19 -29.85 7.29 31.99
CA GLY A 19 -28.74 7.80 31.21
C GLY A 19 -27.61 6.79 30.97
N ASP A 20 -27.13 6.81 29.73
CA ASP A 20 -25.90 6.18 29.29
C ASP A 20 -24.76 7.19 29.42
N ASP A 21 -24.20 7.27 30.63
CA ASP A 21 -22.85 7.81 30.87
C ASP A 21 -21.86 6.73 30.40
N SER A 22 -21.49 6.79 29.12
CA SER A 22 -20.29 6.11 28.62
C SER A 22 -19.30 7.15 28.13
N ASP A 23 -18.45 7.53 29.08
CA ASP A 23 -17.18 8.24 28.95
C ASP A 23 -16.39 7.67 27.75
N SER A 24 -16.52 8.32 26.59
CA SER A 24 -15.79 7.93 25.39
C SER A 24 -14.37 8.44 25.54
N SER A 25 -13.55 7.56 26.14
CA SER A 25 -12.10 7.61 26.23
C SER A 25 -11.48 8.41 25.09
N ASP A 26 -10.95 9.56 25.47
CA ASP A 26 -9.78 10.23 24.93
C ASP A 26 -8.88 9.22 24.20
N SER A 27 -9.02 9.17 22.89
CA SER A 27 -8.11 8.45 22.01
C SER A 27 -7.13 9.50 21.51
N GLU A 28 -6.10 9.68 22.33
CA GLU A 28 -4.85 10.31 21.97
C GLU A 28 -4.36 9.64 20.67
N GLU A 29 -4.68 10.23 19.51
CA GLU A 29 -4.05 9.88 18.24
C GLU A 29 -2.63 10.45 18.25
N ASP A 30 -1.80 9.89 19.13
CA ASP A 30 -0.36 9.89 18.95
C ASP A 30 -0.05 8.85 17.87
N SER A 31 -0.11 9.28 16.62
CA SER A 31 0.78 8.71 15.61
C SER A 31 1.80 9.77 15.20
N GLY A 32 2.53 10.26 16.20
CA GLY A 32 3.90 10.69 16.01
C GLY A 32 4.73 9.51 15.49
N SER A 33 4.73 9.32 14.18
CA SER A 33 5.85 8.69 13.50
C SER A 33 6.53 9.72 12.62
N GLU A 34 7.07 10.75 13.29
CA GLU A 34 8.35 11.34 12.86
C GLU A 34 9.40 10.22 12.99
N LYS A 35 9.38 9.30 12.02
CA LYS A 35 10.49 8.39 11.85
C LYS A 35 11.58 9.23 11.21
N ASP A 36 12.43 9.81 12.06
CA ASP A 36 13.82 10.12 11.76
C ASP A 36 14.37 9.00 10.88
N ALA A 37 14.33 9.21 9.57
CA ALA A 37 14.84 8.30 8.55
C ALA A 37 16.11 8.89 7.92
N ASP A 38 16.87 9.64 8.72
CA ASP A 38 18.24 10.06 8.42
C ASP A 38 19.25 9.00 8.91
N GLU A 39 18.85 7.73 8.92
CA GLU A 39 19.79 6.61 8.92
C GLU A 39 20.43 6.55 7.53
N GLU A 40 21.39 7.44 7.30
CA GLU A 40 22.42 7.38 6.24
C GLU A 40 21.92 6.77 4.92
N GLN A 41 20.88 7.38 4.33
CA GLN A 41 20.50 7.02 2.97
C GLN A 41 21.67 7.38 2.04
N GLU A 42 22.35 6.36 1.52
CA GLU A 42 23.31 6.55 0.45
C GLU A 42 22.64 7.37 -0.67
N ASP A 43 23.30 8.44 -1.11
CA ASP A 43 22.77 9.29 -2.17
C ASP A 43 22.33 8.44 -3.37
N VAL A 44 21.13 8.71 -3.90
CA VAL A 44 20.58 8.03 -5.10
C VAL A 44 21.64 7.97 -6.22
N SER A 45 22.36 9.08 -6.43
CA SER A 45 23.45 9.18 -7.41
C SER A 45 24.61 8.21 -7.14
N LEU A 46 24.93 7.97 -5.87
CA LEU A 46 26.00 7.09 -5.44
C LEU A 46 25.60 5.62 -5.64
N LEU A 47 24.37 5.28 -5.26
CA LEU A 47 23.77 3.96 -5.48
C LEU A 47 23.70 3.63 -6.97
N GLU A 48 23.21 4.55 -7.80
CA GLU A 48 23.21 4.38 -9.26
C GLU A 48 24.61 4.17 -9.83
N ALA A 49 25.60 4.94 -9.38
CA ALA A 49 26.99 4.79 -9.82
C ALA A 49 27.58 3.44 -9.39
N ARG A 50 27.29 3.00 -8.17
CA ARG A 50 27.72 1.71 -7.61
C ARG A 50 27.13 0.53 -8.39
N ILE A 51 25.84 0.61 -8.69
CA ILE A 51 25.12 -0.32 -9.55
C ILE A 51 25.73 -0.40 -10.94
N LYS A 52 25.96 0.76 -11.59
CA LYS A 52 26.53 0.86 -12.94
C LYS A 52 27.96 0.29 -12.96
N THR A 53 28.74 0.58 -11.92
CA THR A 53 30.12 0.07 -11.77
C THR A 53 30.15 -1.44 -11.55
N THR A 54 29.23 -1.96 -10.76
CA THR A 54 29.16 -3.40 -10.43
C THR A 54 28.49 -4.22 -11.54
N GLY A 55 27.85 -3.54 -12.50
CA GLY A 55 27.12 -4.14 -13.62
C GLY A 55 25.86 -4.86 -13.13
N GLY A 56 25.09 -4.21 -12.25
CA GLY A 56 23.80 -4.73 -11.76
C GLY A 56 23.89 -5.97 -10.86
N ARG A 57 25.09 -6.37 -10.42
CA ARG A 57 25.29 -7.47 -9.46
C ARG A 57 25.16 -7.03 -8.00
N ASP A 58 25.05 -5.73 -7.76
CA ASP A 58 24.87 -5.17 -6.42
C ASP A 58 23.37 -4.99 -6.12
N TYR A 59 22.77 -6.06 -5.64
CA TYR A 59 21.34 -6.10 -5.31
C TYR A 59 21.01 -5.26 -4.07
N ASP A 60 21.93 -5.16 -3.12
CA ASP A 60 21.76 -4.34 -1.93
C ASP A 60 21.61 -2.86 -2.32
N ALA A 61 22.49 -2.37 -3.20
CA ALA A 61 22.39 -1.01 -3.71
C ALA A 61 21.06 -0.77 -4.45
N PHE A 62 20.54 -1.77 -5.16
CA PHE A 62 19.24 -1.67 -5.86
C PHE A 62 18.05 -1.63 -4.90
N VAL A 63 18.05 -2.46 -3.85
CA VAL A 63 16.98 -2.47 -2.83
C VAL A 63 16.97 -1.16 -2.05
N GLN A 64 18.15 -0.63 -1.69
CA GLN A 64 18.26 0.68 -1.06
C GLN A 64 17.72 1.79 -1.97
N LEU A 65 18.06 1.75 -3.26
CA LEU A 65 17.58 2.69 -4.27
C LEU A 65 16.03 2.65 -4.38
N LEU A 66 15.45 1.45 -4.48
CA LEU A 66 14.00 1.23 -4.49
C LEU A 66 13.32 1.77 -3.23
N ARG A 67 13.92 1.54 -2.06
CA ARG A 67 13.41 2.05 -0.77
C ARG A 67 13.37 3.57 -0.76
N ILE A 68 14.44 4.23 -1.21
CA ILE A 68 14.49 5.71 -1.30
C ILE A 68 13.39 6.23 -2.23
N PHE A 69 13.19 5.62 -3.39
CA PHE A 69 12.12 6.04 -4.32
C PHE A 69 10.71 5.79 -3.77
N ARG A 70 10.53 4.70 -3.01
CA ARG A 70 9.28 4.38 -2.32
C ARG A 70 8.98 5.38 -1.21
N ASP A 71 9.98 5.74 -0.41
CA ASP A 71 9.87 6.75 0.65
C ASP A 71 9.56 8.13 0.05
N LYS A 72 10.18 8.47 -1.08
CA LYS A 72 9.92 9.71 -1.82
C LYS A 72 8.63 9.69 -2.65
N SER A 73 7.87 8.58 -2.64
CA SER A 73 6.68 8.37 -3.48
C SER A 73 6.90 8.64 -4.97
N GLN A 74 8.14 8.48 -5.45
CA GLN A 74 8.54 8.73 -6.83
C GLN A 74 8.33 7.49 -7.71
N MET A 75 7.07 7.09 -7.87
CA MET A 75 6.69 5.86 -8.58
C MET A 75 7.16 5.85 -10.05
N MET A 76 7.17 7.00 -10.72
CA MET A 76 7.67 7.10 -12.11
C MET A 76 9.15 6.76 -12.24
N GLU A 77 9.99 7.21 -11.30
CA GLU A 77 11.42 6.91 -11.34
C GLU A 77 11.68 5.46 -10.96
N LEU A 78 10.89 4.94 -10.02
CA LEU A 78 10.93 3.55 -9.58
C LEU A 78 10.61 2.58 -10.73
N GLU A 79 9.58 2.85 -11.53
CA GLU A 79 9.27 2.07 -12.75
C GLU A 79 10.43 2.15 -13.75
N LYS A 80 10.94 3.35 -14.03
CA LYS A 80 12.01 3.56 -15.00
C LYS A 80 13.29 2.81 -14.62
N ILE A 81 13.66 2.84 -13.34
CA ILE A 81 14.84 2.13 -12.84
C ILE A 81 14.64 0.62 -12.93
N ARG A 82 13.46 0.10 -12.56
CA ARG A 82 13.13 -1.32 -12.70
C ARG A 82 13.18 -1.76 -14.18
N GLU A 83 12.67 -0.94 -15.09
CA GLU A 83 12.78 -1.17 -16.53
C GLU A 83 14.24 -1.17 -17.02
N GLU A 84 15.02 -0.15 -16.67
CA GLU A 84 16.43 -0.02 -17.07
C GLU A 84 17.26 -1.20 -16.54
N PHE A 85 17.01 -1.61 -15.29
CA PHE A 85 17.67 -2.77 -14.69
C PHE A 85 17.28 -4.06 -15.38
N SER A 86 15.99 -4.29 -15.58
CA SER A 86 15.50 -5.51 -16.24
C SER A 86 16.02 -5.66 -17.67
N ALA A 87 16.28 -4.55 -18.36
CA ALA A 87 16.82 -4.56 -19.71
C ALA A 87 18.34 -4.71 -19.74
N SER A 88 19.05 -4.15 -18.75
CA SER A 88 20.50 -4.13 -18.71
C SER A 88 21.10 -5.35 -18.01
N TYR A 89 20.38 -5.94 -17.06
CA TYR A 89 20.87 -6.97 -16.17
C TYR A 89 19.82 -8.05 -15.91
N PRO A 90 20.21 -9.33 -15.83
CA PRO A 90 19.33 -10.38 -15.34
C PRO A 90 19.03 -10.11 -13.85
N LEU A 91 17.85 -9.58 -13.58
CA LEU A 91 17.31 -9.38 -12.23
C LEU A 91 17.15 -10.74 -11.55
N ALA A 92 17.43 -10.79 -10.24
CA ALA A 92 17.13 -11.96 -9.42
C ALA A 92 15.61 -12.16 -9.32
N GLU A 93 15.16 -13.42 -9.19
CA GLU A 93 13.75 -13.78 -9.04
C GLU A 93 13.07 -13.00 -7.90
N GLU A 94 13.76 -12.80 -6.78
CA GLU A 94 13.27 -12.05 -5.62
C GLU A 94 12.86 -10.61 -5.98
N LEU A 95 13.63 -9.93 -6.84
CA LEU A 95 13.33 -8.55 -7.27
C LEU A 95 12.16 -8.50 -8.26
N TRP A 96 12.03 -9.51 -9.12
CA TRP A 96 10.85 -9.64 -9.96
C TRP A 96 9.58 -9.85 -9.12
N LEU A 97 9.66 -10.67 -8.07
CA LEU A 97 8.54 -10.93 -7.17
C LEU A 97 8.13 -9.66 -6.40
N GLU A 98 9.08 -8.87 -5.90
CA GLU A 98 8.77 -7.58 -5.28
C GLU A 98 8.08 -6.62 -6.26
N TRP A 99 8.58 -6.52 -7.50
CA TRP A 99 7.94 -5.67 -8.51
C TRP A 99 6.54 -6.16 -8.84
N LEU A 100 6.37 -7.45 -9.10
CA LEU A 100 5.06 -8.06 -9.36
C LEU A 100 4.10 -7.82 -8.20
N SER A 101 4.55 -7.94 -6.94
CA SER A 101 3.72 -7.71 -5.77
C SER A 101 3.32 -6.24 -5.63
N ASP A 102 4.23 -5.30 -5.90
CA ASP A 102 3.92 -3.87 -5.87
C ASP A 102 2.93 -3.50 -6.98
N GLU A 103 3.15 -3.99 -8.21
CA GLU A 103 2.28 -3.73 -9.36
C GLU A 103 0.90 -4.36 -9.15
N ALA A 104 0.82 -5.59 -8.62
CA ALA A 104 -0.43 -6.25 -8.28
C ALA A 104 -1.23 -5.49 -7.22
N ARG A 105 -0.56 -4.76 -6.31
CA ARG A 105 -1.22 -3.94 -5.29
C ARG A 105 -1.84 -2.67 -5.87
N VAL A 106 -1.30 -2.18 -6.98
CA VAL A 106 -1.78 -0.97 -7.66
C VAL A 106 -2.70 -1.31 -8.85
N ALA A 107 -2.67 -2.56 -9.33
CA ALA A 107 -3.52 -3.05 -10.40
C ALA A 107 -5.00 -3.06 -9.98
N LEU A 108 -5.75 -2.09 -10.50
CA LEU A 108 -7.17 -1.90 -10.22
C LEU A 108 -8.03 -2.09 -11.49
N SER A 109 -7.41 -2.12 -12.67
CA SER A 109 -8.08 -2.29 -13.96
C SER A 109 -7.59 -3.52 -14.72
N ASP A 110 -8.40 -4.01 -15.67
CA ASP A 110 -8.04 -5.13 -16.54
C ASP A 110 -6.75 -4.85 -17.34
N LYS A 111 -6.50 -3.57 -17.70
CA LYS A 111 -5.27 -3.17 -18.41
C LYS A 111 -4.02 -3.30 -17.54
N ASP A 112 -4.15 -3.03 -16.25
CA ASP A 112 -3.04 -3.19 -15.31
C ASP A 112 -2.75 -4.68 -15.10
N LEU A 113 -3.80 -5.51 -15.12
CA LEU A 113 -3.68 -6.97 -15.08
C LEU A 113 -2.93 -7.52 -16.31
N ASP A 114 -3.21 -6.99 -17.50
CA ASP A 114 -2.47 -7.33 -18.72
C ASP A 114 -0.99 -6.94 -18.61
N ARG A 115 -0.69 -5.73 -18.08
CA ARG A 115 0.69 -5.27 -17.84
C ARG A 115 1.40 -6.17 -16.84
N LEU A 116 0.74 -6.53 -15.74
CA LEU A 116 1.26 -7.44 -14.73
C LEU A 116 1.56 -8.83 -15.31
N THR A 117 0.67 -9.33 -16.17
CA THR A 117 0.86 -10.63 -16.83
C THR A 117 2.07 -10.61 -17.75
N ALA A 118 2.21 -9.56 -18.58
CA ALA A 118 3.40 -9.38 -19.42
C ALA A 118 4.68 -9.26 -18.60
N LEU A 119 4.62 -8.58 -17.44
CA LEU A 119 5.74 -8.48 -16.51
C LEU A 119 6.14 -9.84 -15.94
N HIS A 120 5.15 -10.66 -15.56
CA HIS A 120 5.37 -12.00 -15.05
C HIS A 120 5.99 -12.92 -16.10
N GLU A 121 5.48 -12.91 -17.33
CA GLU A 121 6.09 -13.65 -18.45
C GLU A 121 7.55 -13.22 -18.70
N ARG A 122 7.84 -11.92 -18.58
CA ARG A 122 9.21 -11.42 -18.72
C ARG A 122 10.14 -11.88 -17.59
N SER A 123 9.63 -12.03 -16.37
CA SER A 123 10.43 -12.56 -15.26
C SER A 123 10.80 -14.04 -15.41
N LEU A 124 10.06 -14.78 -16.24
CA LEU A 124 10.27 -16.21 -16.52
C LEU A 124 11.13 -16.48 -17.77
N ALA A 125 11.44 -15.44 -18.55
CA ALA A 125 12.17 -15.52 -19.82
C ALA A 125 13.68 -15.43 -19.62
#